data_AF-A0A7K2Z4N9-F1
#
_entry.id   AF-A0A7K2Z4N9-F1
#
_cell.length_a   1.000
_cell.length_b   1.000
_cell.length_c   1.000
_cell.angle_alpha   90.00
_cell.angle_beta   90.00
_cell.angle_gamma   90.00
#
_symmetry.space_group_name_H-M   'P 1'
#
loop_
_entity.id
_entity.type
_entity.pdbx_description
1 polymer ?
#
loop_
_entity_poly.entity_id
_entity_poly.type
_entity_poly.pdbx_seq_one_letter_code
_entity_poly.pdbx_strand_id
1 'polypeptide(L)'
;VFALGDAAAVPDLAKGDGALCPPTAQYAHRQAKIAAANVVGSLRGQQLRPFRHKDLGLVVDLGGTQAVARPLGHEMRGLPAQAITRGYHLMTVPSLRARTRVLSNWVQHAFAGDDLVRLGFMSDLDGRIGNLEKTDAYLTRDEITARTGSRAAHP
;
A
#
# COMPACT_ATOMS: atom_id res chain seq x y z
N VAL A 1 -4.15 16.46 24.45
CA VAL A 1 -4.32 16.40 22.98
C VAL A 1 -3.76 15.07 22.49
N PHE A 2 -4.43 14.41 21.54
CA PHE A 2 -3.96 13.16 20.92
C PHE A 2 -3.70 13.40 19.43
N ALA A 3 -2.63 12.82 18.89
CA ALA A 3 -2.27 12.88 17.47
C ALA A 3 -1.95 11.48 16.93
N LEU A 4 -2.28 11.21 15.68
CA LEU A 4 -2.11 9.92 15.01
C LEU A 4 -2.09 10.10 13.49
N GLY A 5 -1.69 9.04 12.77
CA GLY A 5 -1.61 9.03 11.31
C GLY A 5 -0.44 9.86 10.78
N ASP A 6 -0.54 10.27 9.52
CA ASP A 6 0.58 10.85 8.78
C ASP A 6 1.00 12.24 9.27
N ALA A 7 0.15 12.90 10.07
CA ALA A 7 0.44 14.18 10.71
C ALA A 7 1.23 14.04 12.03
N ALA A 8 1.52 12.82 12.49
CA ALA A 8 2.15 12.57 13.79
C ALA A 8 3.42 11.73 13.66
N ALA A 9 4.51 12.19 14.27
CA ALA A 9 5.74 11.42 14.46
C ALA A 9 5.55 10.40 15.60
N VAL A 10 4.77 9.34 15.35
CA VAL A 10 4.46 8.31 16.36
C VAL A 10 5.65 7.37 16.53
N PRO A 11 6.21 7.22 17.75
CA PRO A 11 7.30 6.27 18.01
C PRO A 11 6.87 4.82 17.75
N ASP A 12 7.71 4.06 17.03
CA ASP A 12 7.54 2.63 16.79
C ASP A 12 8.23 1.81 17.90
N LEU A 13 7.47 1.56 18.96
CA LEU A 13 7.92 0.76 20.10
C LEU A 13 8.14 -0.73 19.76
N ALA A 14 7.76 -1.19 18.57
CA ALA A 14 8.00 -2.57 18.13
C ALA A 14 9.37 -2.75 17.47
N LYS A 15 9.93 -1.70 16.84
CA LYS A 15 11.25 -1.71 16.22
C LYS A 15 12.39 -1.27 17.14
N GLY A 16 12.10 -0.44 18.15
CA GLY A 16 13.13 0.12 19.05
C GLY A 16 13.79 1.39 18.48
N ASP A 17 14.75 1.94 19.24
CA ASP A 17 15.68 3.03 18.87
C ASP A 17 15.13 4.16 18.01
N GLY A 18 14.30 5.03 18.60
CA GLY A 18 13.87 6.28 17.96
C GLY A 18 13.10 6.12 16.64
N ALA A 19 12.80 4.88 16.23
CA ALA A 19 12.10 4.59 14.99
C ALA A 19 10.70 5.23 15.02
N LEU A 20 10.28 5.75 13.87
CA LEU A 20 8.94 6.28 13.68
C LEU A 20 8.08 5.30 12.90
N CYS A 21 6.79 5.27 13.22
CA CYS A 21 5.81 4.52 12.45
C CYS A 21 5.74 5.07 11.01
N PRO A 22 5.69 4.21 9.98
CA PRO A 22 5.59 4.66 8.60
C PRO A 22 4.22 5.30 8.32
N PRO A 23 4.17 6.32 7.43
CA PRO A 23 2.94 7.03 7.09
C PRO A 23 2.08 6.18 6.15
N THR A 24 1.28 5.28 6.74
CA THR A 24 0.45 4.33 5.99
C THR A 24 -0.94 4.24 6.60
N ALA A 25 -1.94 4.02 5.75
CA ALA A 25 -3.32 3.81 6.20
C ALA A 25 -3.45 2.67 7.21
N GLN A 26 -2.62 1.62 7.11
CA GLN A 26 -2.57 0.54 8.08
C GLN A 26 -2.18 1.01 9.48
N TYR A 27 -1.10 1.80 9.59
CA TYR A 27 -0.66 2.34 10.88
C TYR A 27 -1.66 3.36 11.41
N ALA A 28 -2.14 4.28 10.58
CA ALA A 28 -3.17 5.25 10.96
C ALA A 28 -4.43 4.58 11.53
N HIS A 29 -4.95 3.55 10.86
CA HIS A 29 -6.13 2.82 11.32
C HIS A 29 -5.91 2.11 12.66
N ARG A 30 -4.72 1.54 12.88
CA ARG A 30 -4.40 0.88 14.15
C ARG A 30 -4.15 1.88 15.28
N GLN A 31 -3.46 2.97 15.00
CA GLN A 31 -3.25 4.06 15.94
C GLN A 31 -4.59 4.67 16.36
N ALA A 32 -5.55 4.82 15.44
CA ALA A 32 -6.89 5.33 15.75
C ALA A 32 -7.61 4.50 16.83
N LYS A 33 -7.50 3.17 16.80
CA LYS A 33 -8.11 2.29 17.83
C LYS A 33 -7.51 2.52 19.21
N ILE A 34 -6.19 2.68 19.29
CA ILE A 34 -5.49 2.94 20.56
C ILE A 34 -5.78 4.37 21.05
N ALA A 35 -5.75 5.35 20.16
CA ALA A 35 -6.08 6.73 20.48
C ALA A 35 -7.51 6.85 21.02
N ALA A 36 -8.50 6.20 20.39
CA ALA A 36 -9.87 6.19 20.88
C ALA A 36 -9.99 5.58 22.28
N ALA A 37 -9.32 4.44 22.54
CA ALA A 37 -9.28 3.83 23.87
C ALA A 37 -8.63 4.75 24.91
N ASN A 38 -7.56 5.46 24.53
CA ASN A 38 -6.86 6.39 25.41
C ASN A 38 -7.63 7.67 25.68
N VAL A 39 -8.39 8.19 24.71
CA VAL A 39 -9.32 9.30 24.94
C VAL A 39 -10.33 8.91 26.02
N VAL A 40 -10.99 7.75 25.88
CA VAL A 40 -11.94 7.25 26.88
C VAL A 40 -11.27 7.00 28.23
N GLY A 41 -10.07 6.41 28.23
CA GLY A 41 -9.29 6.16 29.44
C GLY A 41 -8.93 7.44 30.18
N SER A 42 -8.54 8.50 29.46
CA SER A 42 -8.19 9.79 30.04
C SER A 42 -9.37 10.45 30.76
N LEU A 43 -10.59 10.30 30.22
CA LEU A 43 -11.82 10.80 30.84
C LEU A 43 -12.22 10.01 32.09
N ARG A 44 -11.75 8.77 32.23
CA ARG A 44 -12.10 7.85 33.31
C ARG A 44 -10.98 7.70 34.36
N GLY A 45 -9.90 8.46 34.25
CA GLY A 45 -8.73 8.33 35.13
C GLY A 45 -8.00 6.99 35.00
N GLN A 46 -8.12 6.31 33.85
CA GLN A 46 -7.46 5.04 33.59
C GLN A 46 -6.07 5.24 32.97
N GLN A 47 -5.21 4.24 33.16
CA GLN A 47 -3.88 4.25 32.54
C GLN A 47 -3.96 4.19 31.01
N LEU A 48 -3.19 5.05 30.34
CA LEU A 48 -3.11 5.10 28.89
C LEU A 48 -2.30 3.92 28.34
N ARG A 49 -2.71 3.40 27.19
CA ARG A 49 -2.08 2.26 26.52
C ARG A 49 -1.09 2.75 25.47
N PRO A 50 0.15 2.23 25.46
CA PRO A 50 1.12 2.54 24.40
C PRO A 50 0.69 1.88 23.08
N PHE A 51 0.99 2.55 21.96
CA PHE A 51 0.85 1.95 20.65
C PHE A 51 2.03 1.02 20.36
N ARG A 52 1.75 -0.26 20.09
CA ARG A 52 2.75 -1.24 19.67
C ARG A 52 2.13 -2.12 18.60
N HIS A 53 2.73 -2.12 17.41
CA HIS A 53 2.23 -2.89 16.27
C HIS A 53 3.38 -3.53 15.51
N LYS A 54 3.29 -4.84 15.25
CA LYS A 54 4.26 -5.54 14.41
C LYS A 54 3.86 -5.36 12.95
N ASP A 55 4.78 -4.84 12.14
CA ASP A 55 4.56 -4.71 10.70
C ASP A 55 4.08 -6.05 10.10
N LEU A 56 2.97 -5.99 9.35
CA LEU A 56 2.36 -7.15 8.72
C LEU A 56 2.86 -7.35 7.28
N GLY A 57 3.63 -6.40 6.77
CA GLY A 57 4.07 -6.37 5.39
C GLY A 57 3.34 -5.33 4.55
N LEU A 58 3.62 -5.37 3.26
CA LEU A 58 3.02 -4.49 2.26
C LEU A 58 2.51 -5.31 1.08
N VAL A 59 1.52 -4.77 0.38
CA VAL A 59 0.97 -5.32 -0.86
C VAL A 59 0.80 -4.18 -1.84
N VAL A 60 1.24 -4.38 -3.07
CA VAL A 60 1.22 -3.38 -4.15
C VAL A 60 0.80 -4.07 -5.44
N ASP A 61 -0.30 -3.60 -6.03
CA ASP A 61 -0.73 -4.00 -7.39
C ASP A 61 -0.11 -3.03 -8.40
N LEU A 62 0.57 -3.56 -9.41
CA LEU A 62 1.21 -2.77 -10.47
C LEU A 62 0.40 -2.81 -11.78
N GLY A 63 -0.74 -3.51 -11.79
CA GLY A 63 -1.59 -3.69 -12.98
C GLY A 63 -1.25 -4.95 -13.77
N GLY A 64 -2.19 -5.35 -14.65
CA GLY A 64 -2.05 -6.55 -15.48
C GLY A 64 -1.86 -7.81 -14.65
N THR A 65 -0.69 -8.45 -14.74
CA THR A 65 -0.27 -9.64 -13.96
C THR A 65 0.86 -9.34 -12.96
N GLN A 66 1.20 -8.06 -12.78
CA GLN A 66 2.34 -7.62 -11.99
C GLN A 66 1.88 -7.10 -10.63
N ALA A 67 2.50 -7.62 -9.57
CA ALA A 67 2.29 -7.18 -8.20
C ALA A 67 3.51 -7.55 -7.35
N VAL A 68 3.65 -6.87 -6.21
CA VAL A 68 4.66 -7.16 -5.19
C VAL A 68 3.97 -7.25 -3.84
N ALA A 69 4.25 -8.31 -3.09
CA ALA A 69 3.71 -8.51 -1.76
C ALA A 69 4.81 -8.98 -0.81
N ARG A 70 4.76 -8.55 0.45
CA ARG A 70 5.67 -9.01 1.51
C ARG A 70 4.92 -9.44 2.77
N PRO A 71 3.95 -10.37 2.69
CA PRO A 71 3.19 -10.80 3.86
C PRO A 71 4.10 -11.39 4.93
N LEU A 72 4.04 -10.85 6.15
CA LEU A 72 4.80 -11.35 7.30
C LEU A 72 6.33 -11.46 7.08
N GLY A 73 6.87 -10.69 6.12
CA GLY A 73 8.30 -10.70 5.77
C GLY A 73 8.68 -11.59 4.58
N HIS A 74 7.76 -12.37 4.00
CA HIS A 74 8.05 -13.21 2.84
C HIS A 74 7.84 -12.45 1.53
N GLU A 75 8.90 -12.22 0.76
CA GLU A 75 8.83 -11.50 -0.51
C GLU A 75 8.20 -12.36 -1.61
N MET A 76 7.24 -11.79 -2.33
CA MET A 76 6.50 -12.44 -3.42
C MET A 76 6.29 -11.44 -4.56
N ARG A 77 6.30 -11.93 -5.80
CA ARG A 77 6.10 -11.13 -7.01
C ARG A 77 5.21 -11.83 -8.02
N GLY A 78 4.63 -11.08 -8.95
CA GLY A 78 3.82 -11.61 -10.06
C GLY A 78 2.45 -12.12 -9.60
N LEU A 79 1.93 -13.16 -10.27
CA LEU A 79 0.57 -13.67 -10.04
C LEU A 79 0.28 -14.07 -8.58
N PRO A 80 1.16 -14.75 -7.83
CA PRO A 80 0.91 -15.05 -6.42
C PRO A 80 0.78 -13.78 -5.56
N ALA A 81 1.62 -12.77 -5.80
CA ALA A 81 1.53 -11.49 -5.11
C ALA A 81 0.23 -10.75 -5.47
N GLN A 82 -0.22 -10.87 -6.72
CA GLN A 82 -1.47 -10.26 -7.16
C GLN A 82 -2.68 -10.91 -6.49
N ALA A 83 -2.71 -12.24 -6.39
CA ALA A 83 -3.78 -12.96 -5.70
C ALA A 83 -3.87 -12.53 -4.22
N ILE A 84 -2.74 -12.40 -3.53
CA ILE A 84 -2.67 -11.91 -2.15
C ILE A 84 -3.16 -10.46 -2.06
N THR A 85 -2.68 -9.60 -2.95
CA THR A 85 -3.03 -8.18 -2.96
C THR A 85 -4.53 -7.98 -3.19
N ARG A 86 -5.09 -8.62 -4.23
CA ARG A 86 -6.52 -8.54 -4.54
C ARG A 86 -7.37 -9.19 -3.45
N GLY A 87 -6.94 -10.34 -2.93
CA GLY A 87 -7.60 -11.02 -1.81
C GLY A 87 -7.69 -10.14 -0.57
N TYR A 88 -6.58 -9.49 -0.19
CA TYR A 88 -6.55 -8.54 0.92
C TYR A 88 -7.53 -7.38 0.71
N HIS A 89 -7.50 -6.71 -0.45
CA HIS A 89 -8.40 -5.59 -0.74
C HIS A 89 -9.88 -6.03 -0.77
N LEU A 90 -10.17 -7.23 -1.26
CA LEU A 90 -11.53 -7.75 -1.28
C LEU A 90 -12.07 -8.00 0.14
N MET A 91 -11.21 -8.45 1.05
CA MET A 91 -11.54 -8.67 2.46
C MET A 91 -11.71 -7.36 3.24
N THR A 92 -11.02 -6.28 2.85
CA THR A 92 -11.18 -4.98 3.53
C THR A 92 -12.48 -4.27 3.17
N VAL A 93 -13.14 -4.64 2.06
CA VAL A 93 -14.47 -4.15 1.70
C VAL A 93 -15.52 -4.71 2.69
N PRO A 94 -16.20 -3.87 3.50
CA PRO A 94 -17.09 -4.36 4.56
C PRO A 94 -18.39 -4.97 4.03
N SER A 95 -18.92 -4.41 2.93
CA SER A 95 -20.22 -4.80 2.37
C SER A 95 -20.09 -5.98 1.42
N LEU A 96 -20.92 -7.02 1.62
CA LEU A 96 -20.96 -8.18 0.73
C LEU A 96 -21.33 -7.78 -0.70
N ARG A 97 -22.28 -6.86 -0.88
CA ARG A 97 -22.69 -6.37 -2.21
C ARG A 97 -21.57 -5.59 -2.91
N ALA A 98 -20.82 -4.80 -2.15
CA ALA A 98 -19.66 -4.10 -2.71
C ALA A 98 -18.55 -5.10 -3.07
N ARG A 99 -18.35 -6.13 -2.22
CA ARG A 99 -17.39 -7.20 -2.47
C ARG A 99 -17.71 -7.97 -3.75
N THR A 100 -18.97 -8.37 -3.97
CA THR A 100 -19.37 -9.05 -5.20
C THR A 100 -19.18 -8.17 -6.43
N ARG A 101 -19.54 -6.89 -6.36
CA ARG A 101 -19.31 -5.93 -7.45
C ARG A 101 -17.82 -5.80 -7.81
N VAL A 102 -16.95 -5.65 -6.81
CA VAL A 102 -15.49 -5.56 -7.03
C VAL A 102 -14.96 -6.85 -7.65
N LEU A 103 -15.37 -8.01 -7.13
CA LEU A 103 -14.94 -9.30 -7.65
C LEU A 103 -15.39 -9.50 -9.11
N SER A 104 -16.67 -9.24 -9.41
CA SER A 104 -17.20 -9.34 -10.78
C SER A 104 -16.45 -8.43 -11.75
N ASN A 105 -16.12 -7.20 -11.33
CA ASN A 105 -15.34 -6.28 -12.13
C ASN A 105 -13.94 -6.84 -12.45
N TRP A 106 -13.24 -7.38 -11.46
CA TRP A 106 -11.93 -7.99 -11.68
C TRP A 106 -11.97 -9.24 -12.55
N VAL A 107 -13.01 -10.07 -12.40
CA VAL A 107 -13.21 -11.23 -13.27
C VAL A 107 -13.46 -10.78 -14.72
N GLN A 108 -14.30 -9.76 -14.92
CA GLN A 108 -14.54 -9.20 -16.24
C GLN A 108 -13.25 -8.67 -16.87
N HIS A 109 -12.45 -7.89 -16.15
CA HIS A 109 -11.17 -7.40 -16.67
C HIS A 109 -10.16 -8.52 -16.97
N ALA A 110 -10.17 -9.61 -16.20
CA ALA A 110 -9.29 -10.75 -16.45
C ALA A 110 -9.59 -11.43 -17.80
N PHE A 111 -10.84 -11.42 -18.27
CA PHE A 111 -11.25 -12.03 -19.54
C PHE A 111 -11.33 -11.04 -20.70
N ALA A 112 -11.81 -9.82 -20.45
CA ALA A 112 -12.10 -8.82 -21.47
C ALA A 112 -10.98 -7.78 -21.66
N GLY A 113 -10.00 -7.75 -20.74
CA GLY A 113 -9.00 -6.69 -20.69
C GLY A 113 -9.47 -5.45 -19.90
N ASP A 114 -8.58 -4.46 -19.80
CA ASP A 114 -8.87 -3.22 -19.08
C ASP A 114 -9.66 -2.23 -19.96
N ASP A 115 -10.74 -1.68 -19.42
CA ASP A 115 -11.47 -0.58 -20.06
C ASP A 115 -10.65 0.70 -19.91
N LEU A 116 -9.84 1.01 -20.92
CA LEU A 116 -9.12 2.27 -21.00
C LEU A 116 -10.08 3.38 -21.44
N VAL A 117 -10.82 3.95 -20.47
CA VAL A 117 -11.57 5.18 -20.73
C VAL A 117 -10.56 6.31 -20.84
N ARG A 118 -10.25 6.70 -22.08
CA ARG A 118 -9.46 7.90 -22.37
C ARG A 118 -10.32 9.12 -22.02
N LEU A 119 -10.24 9.56 -20.76
CA LEU A 119 -10.68 10.89 -20.37
C LEU A 119 -9.87 11.85 -21.26
N GLY A 120 -10.51 12.62 -22.14
CA GLY A 120 -9.89 13.37 -23.24
C GLY A 120 -8.82 14.42 -22.87
N PHE A 121 -8.27 14.39 -21.67
CA PHE A 121 -7.18 15.22 -21.16
C PHE A 121 -5.79 14.88 -21.76
N MET A 122 -5.70 13.85 -22.63
CA MET A 122 -4.40 13.29 -23.07
C MET A 122 -4.41 12.87 -24.55
N SER A 123 -4.94 13.69 -25.46
CA SER A 123 -4.80 13.43 -26.91
C SER A 123 -3.34 13.56 -27.38
N ASP A 124 -2.58 14.50 -26.80
CA ASP A 124 -1.23 14.89 -27.27
C ASP A 124 -0.07 14.41 -26.38
N LEU A 125 -0.34 13.72 -25.27
CA LEU A 125 0.69 13.25 -24.35
C LEU A 125 0.77 11.72 -24.36
N ASP A 126 1.93 11.21 -24.77
CA ASP A 126 2.28 9.78 -24.67
C ASP A 126 2.17 9.37 -23.20
N GLY A 127 1.25 8.45 -22.86
CA GLY A 127 0.72 8.16 -21.51
C GLY A 127 1.69 7.55 -20.49
N ARG A 128 2.98 7.88 -20.58
CA ARG A 128 4.04 7.45 -19.67
C ARG A 128 4.09 8.39 -18.47
N ILE A 129 4.28 7.83 -17.28
CA ILE A 129 4.37 8.57 -16.01
C ILE A 129 5.42 9.69 -16.08
N GLY A 130 6.57 9.45 -16.72
CA GLY A 130 7.61 10.48 -16.87
C GLY A 130 7.15 11.73 -17.63
N ASN A 131 6.28 11.57 -18.63
CA ASN A 131 5.75 12.69 -19.42
C ASN A 131 4.64 13.45 -18.66
N LEU A 132 3.96 12.78 -17.75
CA LEU A 132 2.92 13.36 -16.89
C LEU A 132 3.51 14.27 -15.82
N GLU A 133 4.62 13.87 -15.21
CA GLU A 133 5.16 14.56 -14.04
C GLU A 133 6.18 15.66 -14.40
N LYS A 134 6.77 15.65 -15.60
CA LYS A 134 7.81 16.61 -16.06
C LYS A 134 8.95 16.83 -15.04
N THR A 135 9.26 15.81 -14.24
CA THR A 135 10.19 15.92 -13.12
C THR A 135 11.62 15.50 -13.49
N ASP A 136 11.83 14.89 -14.68
CA ASP A 136 13.09 14.24 -15.11
C ASP A 136 13.69 13.25 -14.08
N ALA A 137 12.89 12.83 -13.10
CA ALA A 137 13.33 12.05 -11.95
C ALA A 137 13.35 10.53 -12.19
N TYR A 138 12.80 10.09 -13.33
CA TYR A 138 12.65 8.68 -13.65
C TYR A 138 13.79 8.17 -14.53
N LEU A 139 14.32 7.02 -14.15
CA LEU A 139 15.32 6.30 -14.94
C LEU A 139 14.71 5.80 -16.25
N THR A 140 15.48 5.90 -17.32
CA THR A 140 15.16 5.29 -18.60
C THR A 140 15.16 3.75 -18.48
N ARG A 141 14.47 3.08 -19.41
CA ARG A 141 14.37 1.60 -19.41
C ARG A 141 15.75 0.94 -19.40
N ASP A 142 16.71 1.52 -20.09
CA ASP A 142 18.07 1.01 -20.22
C ASP A 142 18.82 1.18 -18.89
N GLU A 143 18.64 2.30 -18.20
CA GLU A 143 19.20 2.54 -16.87
C GLU A 143 18.60 1.62 -15.80
N ILE A 144 17.30 1.34 -15.86
CA ILE A 144 16.63 0.37 -14.97
C ILE A 144 17.22 -1.03 -15.23
N THR A 145 17.37 -1.41 -16.48
CA THR A 145 17.91 -2.73 -16.88
C THR A 145 19.37 -2.86 -16.45
N ALA A 146 20.20 -1.82 -16.63
CA ALA A 146 21.58 -1.79 -16.20
C ALA A 146 21.71 -1.91 -14.66
N ARG A 147 20.90 -1.17 -13.89
CA ARG A 147 20.92 -1.22 -12.42
C ARG A 147 20.37 -2.53 -11.86
N THR A 148 19.39 -3.12 -12.51
CA THR A 148 18.75 -4.37 -12.04
C THR A 148 19.54 -5.59 -12.48
N GLY A 149 20.11 -5.58 -13.70
CA GLY A 149 21.00 -6.62 -14.21
C GLY A 149 22.33 -6.72 -13.45
N SER A 150 22.86 -5.59 -12.97
CA SER A 150 24.07 -5.56 -12.13
C SER A 150 23.92 -6.26 -10.77
N ARG A 151 22.69 -6.54 -10.29
CA ARG A 151 22.44 -7.23 -9.02
C ARG A 151 22.27 -8.75 -9.13
N ALA A 152 22.22 -9.30 -10.34
CA ALA A 152 22.19 -10.75 -10.56
C ALA A 152 23.58 -11.40 -10.56
N ALA A 153 24.65 -10.62 -10.36
CA ALA A 153 26.04 -11.06 -10.41
C ALA A 153 26.82 -10.70 -9.13
N HIS A 154 26.32 -11.08 -7.96
CA HIS A 154 27.16 -11.25 -6.76
C HIS A 154 26.70 -12.50 -5.98
N PRO A 155 27.60 -13.45 -5.69
CA PRO A 155 27.32 -14.70 -4.97
C PRO A 155 26.99 -14.50 -3.49
#